data_AF-A0A514BTX9-F1
#
_entry.id   AF-A0A514BTX9-F1
#
_cell.length_a   1.000
_cell.length_b   1.000
_cell.length_c   1.000
_cell.angle_alpha   90.00
_cell.angle_beta   90.00
_cell.angle_gamma   90.00
#
_symmetry.space_group_name_H-M   'P 1'
#
loop_
_entity.id
_entity.type
_entity.pdbx_description
1 polymer ?
#
loop_
_entity_poly.entity_id
_entity_poly.type
_entity_poly.pdbx_seq_one_letter_code
_entity_poly.pdbx_strand_id
1 'polypeptide(L)'
;MAGATVLPLPITPSAAVCQIIRPALALLPQKMDSAKAVGLILTIMLQEVGRDDMLAYRWQVVDLKRPEVKGPARGLAQFERGTYASRGGVWGIYLHPASRPHLQRACNTLRVPFDALKIWQALASNDALSVVCARLLLWTDAAPLPALGDEAGGWDYYLRNWRPGAYTRGTSTKRASLRAKWSRNYRTAMTTLDRGSR
;
A
#
# COMPACT_ATOMS: atom_id res chain seq x y z
N MET A 1 8.00 -13.62 -22.28
CA MET A 1 9.01 -13.95 -21.24
C MET A 1 9.06 -12.81 -20.23
N ALA A 2 9.76 -13.02 -19.10
CA ALA A 2 9.80 -12.23 -17.86
C ALA A 2 8.68 -12.58 -16.86
N GLY A 3 8.94 -13.56 -15.99
CA GLY A 3 8.35 -13.53 -14.66
C GLY A 3 8.84 -12.24 -13.98
N ALA A 4 7.94 -11.49 -13.34
CA ALA A 4 8.30 -10.22 -12.71
C ALA A 4 9.45 -10.45 -11.71
N THR A 5 10.63 -9.94 -12.02
CA THR A 5 11.79 -10.00 -11.13
C THR A 5 11.46 -9.20 -9.88
N VAL A 6 11.48 -9.86 -8.72
CA VAL A 6 11.27 -9.19 -7.44
C VAL A 6 12.43 -8.23 -7.20
N LEU A 7 12.15 -6.93 -7.10
CA LEU A 7 13.19 -5.93 -6.90
C LEU A 7 13.87 -6.13 -5.53
N PRO A 8 15.19 -5.95 -5.41
CA PRO A 8 15.83 -5.99 -4.10
C PRO A 8 15.31 -4.84 -3.22
N LEU A 9 15.18 -5.11 -1.91
CA LEU A 9 14.87 -4.09 -0.90
C LEU A 9 16.10 -3.95 0.03
N PRO A 10 16.39 -2.74 0.56
CA PRO A 10 15.56 -1.54 0.47
C PRO A 10 15.62 -0.85 -0.91
N ILE A 11 14.52 -0.21 -1.31
CA ILE A 11 14.42 0.58 -2.56
C ILE A 11 14.06 2.04 -2.25
N THR A 12 14.64 2.98 -3.00
CA THR A 12 14.37 4.40 -2.82
C THR A 12 12.93 4.76 -3.22
N PRO A 13 12.34 5.82 -2.65
CA PRO A 13 11.02 6.29 -3.05
C PRO A 13 10.89 6.57 -4.55
N SER A 14 11.88 7.21 -5.16
CA SER A 14 11.89 7.52 -6.60
C SER A 14 11.90 6.25 -7.46
N ALA A 15 12.76 5.29 -7.12
CA ALA A 15 12.80 4.01 -7.82
C ALA A 15 11.50 3.22 -7.66
N ALA A 16 10.88 3.25 -6.47
CA ALA A 16 9.58 2.62 -6.25
C ALA A 16 8.46 3.28 -7.07
N VAL A 17 8.44 4.61 -7.21
CA VAL A 17 7.47 5.29 -8.08
C VAL A 17 7.60 4.80 -9.52
N CYS A 18 8.82 4.80 -10.07
CA CYS A 18 9.06 4.49 -11.48
C CYS A 18 8.94 3.00 -11.81
N GLN A 19 9.41 2.11 -10.93
CA GLN A 19 9.54 0.69 -11.21
C GLN A 19 8.39 -0.16 -10.63
N ILE A 20 7.67 0.37 -9.63
CA ILE A 20 6.62 -0.38 -8.92
C ILE A 20 5.26 0.31 -9.07
N ILE A 21 5.12 1.56 -8.61
CA ILE A 21 3.81 2.21 -8.49
C ILE A 21 3.20 2.53 -9.86
N ARG A 22 3.91 3.26 -10.72
CA ARG A 22 3.37 3.64 -12.04
C ARG A 22 3.09 2.43 -12.93
N PRO A 23 3.99 1.45 -13.09
CA PRO A 23 3.70 0.26 -13.87
C PRO A 23 2.50 -0.54 -13.33
N ALA A 24 2.32 -0.59 -12.01
CA ALA A 24 1.19 -1.30 -11.42
C ALA A 24 -0.13 -0.54 -11.58
N LEU A 25 -0.13 0.79 -11.51
CA LEU A 25 -1.33 1.60 -11.79
C LEU A 25 -1.80 1.45 -13.23
N ALA A 26 -0.89 1.20 -14.18
CA ALA A 26 -1.25 0.90 -15.57
C ALA A 26 -2.04 -0.43 -15.75
N LEU A 27 -2.09 -1.29 -14.72
CA LEU A 27 -2.95 -2.48 -14.71
C LEU A 27 -4.41 -2.17 -14.35
N LEU A 28 -4.70 -0.93 -13.95
CA LEU A 28 -6.02 -0.44 -13.56
C LEU A 28 -6.56 0.55 -14.62
N PRO A 29 -7.87 0.84 -14.62
CA PRO A 29 -8.42 1.83 -15.53
C PRO A 29 -7.75 3.19 -15.34
N GLN A 30 -7.54 3.93 -16.44
CA GLN A 30 -6.84 5.22 -16.45
C GLN A 30 -7.38 6.23 -15.42
N LYS A 31 -8.69 6.23 -15.16
CA LYS A 31 -9.30 7.10 -14.13
C LYS A 31 -8.82 6.84 -12.68
N MET A 32 -8.18 5.69 -12.43
CA MET A 32 -7.58 5.36 -11.14
C MET A 32 -6.12 5.82 -11.04
N ASP A 33 -5.47 6.13 -12.15
CA ASP A 33 -4.10 6.63 -12.21
C ASP A 33 -4.10 8.16 -12.15
N SER A 34 -3.51 8.71 -11.09
CA SER A 34 -3.37 10.15 -10.90
C SER A 34 -2.19 10.43 -9.98
N ALA A 35 -1.63 11.64 -10.07
CA ALA A 35 -0.56 12.07 -9.16
C ALA A 35 -0.97 11.96 -7.67
N LYS A 36 -2.24 12.25 -7.35
CA LYS A 36 -2.82 12.07 -6.01
C LYS A 36 -2.76 10.61 -5.55
N ALA A 37 -3.10 9.67 -6.43
CA ALA A 37 -3.02 8.24 -6.14
C ALA A 37 -1.58 7.78 -5.90
N VAL A 38 -0.65 8.21 -6.76
CA VAL A 38 0.79 7.88 -6.62
C VAL A 38 1.33 8.38 -5.29
N GLY A 39 1.08 9.65 -4.95
CA GLY A 39 1.57 10.26 -3.71
C GLY A 39 1.02 9.60 -2.45
N LEU A 40 -0.28 9.30 -2.43
CA LEU A 40 -0.90 8.64 -1.28
C LEU A 40 -0.44 7.19 -1.11
N ILE A 41 -0.35 6.42 -2.20
CA ILE A 41 0.16 5.04 -2.16
C ILE A 41 1.61 5.01 -1.67
N LEU A 42 2.48 5.88 -2.20
CA LEU A 42 3.87 5.96 -1.76
C LEU A 42 3.95 6.30 -0.26
N THR A 43 3.17 7.28 0.21
CA THR A 43 3.13 7.65 1.63
C THR A 43 2.71 6.47 2.51
N ILE A 44 1.67 5.73 2.11
CA ILE A 44 1.20 4.55 2.84
C ILE A 44 2.26 3.47 2.86
N MET A 45 2.89 3.14 1.72
CA MET A 45 3.94 2.13 1.70
C MET A 45 5.13 2.50 2.60
N LEU A 46 5.55 3.77 2.61
CA LEU A 46 6.56 4.27 3.56
C LEU A 46 6.08 4.21 5.02
N GLN A 47 4.79 4.49 5.26
CA GLN A 47 4.18 4.35 6.58
C GLN A 47 4.22 2.92 7.10
N GLU A 48 4.00 1.96 6.21
CA GLU A 48 3.84 0.55 6.54
C GLU A 48 5.18 -0.19 6.62
N VAL A 49 6.07 0.00 5.65
CA VAL A 49 7.33 -0.77 5.54
C VAL A 49 8.59 0.08 5.46
N GLY A 50 8.47 1.39 5.70
CA GLY A 50 9.57 2.33 5.63
C GLY A 50 10.63 2.13 6.72
N ARG A 51 11.91 2.17 6.32
CA ARG A 51 13.10 2.25 7.18
C ARG A 51 14.12 3.16 6.51
N ASP A 52 14.67 4.12 7.24
CA ASP A 52 15.64 5.10 6.73
C ASP A 52 15.18 5.79 5.43
N ASP A 53 13.90 6.22 5.41
CA ASP A 53 13.20 6.84 4.27
C ASP A 53 13.10 5.98 2.99
N MET A 54 13.41 4.68 3.09
CA MET A 54 13.31 3.70 2.00
C MET A 54 12.26 2.62 2.29
N LEU A 55 11.74 1.99 1.25
CA LEU A 55 10.86 0.83 1.39
C LEU A 55 11.70 -0.41 1.66
N ALA A 56 11.52 -1.08 2.80
CA ALA A 56 12.49 -2.08 3.27
C ALA A 56 11.95 -3.53 3.36
N TYR A 57 10.64 -3.74 3.46
CA TYR A 57 10.07 -5.06 3.73
C TYR A 57 8.84 -5.38 2.89
N ARG A 58 8.57 -6.68 2.70
CA ARG A 58 7.32 -7.22 2.08
C ARG A 58 6.44 -7.98 3.06
N TRP A 59 6.73 -7.87 4.35
CA TRP A 59 5.99 -8.53 5.42
C TRP A 59 6.05 -7.66 6.67
N GLN A 60 5.12 -7.91 7.57
CA GLN A 60 5.05 -7.20 8.84
C GLN A 60 6.20 -7.65 9.73
N VAL A 61 7.10 -6.72 10.02
CA VAL A 61 8.13 -6.92 11.04
C VAL A 61 7.51 -6.65 12.40
N VAL A 62 7.30 -7.71 13.19
CA VAL A 62 6.69 -7.61 14.53
C VAL A 62 7.72 -7.29 15.61
N ASP A 63 8.98 -7.66 15.37
CA ASP A 63 10.12 -7.37 16.23
C ASP A 63 11.30 -6.95 15.34
N LEU A 64 11.80 -5.73 15.51
CA LEU A 64 12.92 -5.20 14.73
C LEU A 64 14.24 -5.95 15.00
N LYS A 65 14.37 -6.61 16.15
CA LYS A 65 15.53 -7.47 16.46
C LYS A 65 15.43 -8.84 15.78
N ARG A 66 14.22 -9.21 15.38
CA ARG A 66 13.88 -10.50 14.77
C ARG A 66 13.03 -10.31 13.50
N PRO A 67 13.57 -9.65 12.47
CA PRO A 67 12.82 -9.31 11.26
C PRO A 67 12.36 -10.52 10.44
N GLU A 68 12.87 -11.72 10.74
CA GLU A 68 12.43 -12.99 10.19
C GLU A 68 11.06 -13.44 10.71
N VAL A 69 10.65 -12.95 11.89
CA VAL A 69 9.32 -13.23 12.46
C VAL A 69 8.30 -12.33 11.77
N LYS A 70 7.40 -12.96 11.00
CA LYS A 70 6.44 -12.28 10.14
C LYS A 70 5.08 -12.20 10.82
N GLY A 71 4.53 -11.00 10.96
CA GLY A 71 3.13 -10.78 11.34
C GLY A 71 2.15 -11.19 10.22
N PRO A 72 0.84 -10.96 10.36
CA PRO A 72 -0.16 -11.34 9.36
C PRO A 72 -0.14 -10.52 8.06
N ALA A 73 0.37 -9.28 8.06
CA ALA A 73 0.36 -8.43 6.87
C ALA A 73 1.48 -8.75 5.85
N ARG A 74 1.18 -8.53 4.56
CA ARG A 74 2.05 -8.83 3.41
C ARG A 74 2.10 -7.67 2.41
N GLY A 75 3.18 -7.64 1.63
CA GLY A 75 3.43 -6.64 0.59
C GLY A 75 3.87 -5.28 1.13
N LEU A 76 4.24 -4.39 0.23
CA LEU A 76 4.70 -3.04 0.55
C LEU A 76 3.61 -2.19 1.24
N ALA A 77 2.34 -2.51 1.01
CA ALA A 77 1.19 -1.83 1.60
C ALA A 77 0.60 -2.57 2.82
N GLN A 78 1.24 -3.65 3.28
CA GLN A 78 0.88 -4.40 4.50
C GLN A 78 -0.59 -4.82 4.59
N PHE A 79 -1.09 -5.47 3.54
CA PHE A 79 -2.43 -6.06 3.58
C PHE A 79 -2.43 -7.35 4.40
N GLU A 80 -3.33 -7.43 5.38
CA GLU A 80 -3.73 -8.70 5.96
C GLU A 80 -4.66 -9.46 5.01
N ARG A 81 -4.79 -10.77 5.20
CA ARG A 81 -5.78 -11.58 4.47
C ARG A 81 -7.20 -11.12 4.81
N GLY A 82 -7.48 -10.90 6.10
CA GLY A 82 -8.83 -10.76 6.64
C GLY A 82 -9.63 -12.07 6.60
N THR A 83 -10.95 -11.96 6.74
CA THR A 83 -11.91 -13.06 6.57
C THR A 83 -13.12 -12.60 5.79
N TYR A 84 -13.92 -13.53 5.27
CA TYR A 84 -15.20 -13.24 4.63
C TYR A 84 -16.11 -12.39 5.54
N ALA A 85 -16.14 -12.72 6.83
CA ALA A 85 -16.94 -12.02 7.83
C ALA A 85 -16.41 -10.61 8.15
N SER A 86 -15.09 -10.45 8.34
CA SER A 86 -14.51 -9.15 8.69
C SER A 86 -14.50 -8.16 7.54
N ARG A 87 -14.49 -8.67 6.29
CA ARG A 87 -14.34 -7.87 5.07
C ARG A 87 -13.16 -6.87 5.12
N GLY A 88 -12.13 -7.21 5.91
CA GLY A 88 -10.89 -6.44 6.01
C GLY A 88 -9.83 -6.95 5.04
N GLY A 89 -8.79 -6.14 4.81
CA GLY A 89 -7.64 -6.53 3.99
C GLY A 89 -8.01 -7.02 2.59
N VAL A 90 -7.45 -8.15 2.16
CA VAL A 90 -7.72 -8.74 0.83
C VAL A 90 -9.20 -9.07 0.67
N TRP A 91 -9.88 -9.60 1.69
CA TRP A 91 -11.31 -9.91 1.60
C TRP A 91 -12.18 -8.68 1.32
N GLY A 92 -11.81 -7.50 1.83
CA GLY A 92 -12.53 -6.25 1.59
C GLY A 92 -12.57 -5.88 0.10
N ILE A 93 -11.40 -5.84 -0.55
CA ILE A 93 -11.31 -5.54 -1.99
C ILE A 93 -11.76 -6.71 -2.88
N TYR A 94 -11.69 -7.95 -2.38
CA TYR A 94 -12.12 -9.13 -3.12
C TYR A 94 -13.65 -9.22 -3.25
N LEU A 95 -14.39 -8.78 -2.22
CA LEU A 95 -15.85 -8.82 -2.19
C LEU A 95 -16.52 -7.51 -2.64
N HIS A 96 -15.82 -6.38 -2.59
CA HIS A 96 -16.44 -5.09 -2.89
C HIS A 96 -16.75 -4.95 -4.40
N PRO A 97 -18.00 -4.62 -4.80
CA PRO A 97 -18.41 -4.58 -6.21
C PRO A 97 -17.57 -3.64 -7.09
N ALA A 98 -17.18 -2.47 -6.55
CA ALA A 98 -16.41 -1.48 -7.29
C ALA A 98 -14.93 -1.84 -7.52
N SER A 99 -14.38 -2.85 -6.82
CA SER A 99 -12.97 -3.25 -6.94
C SER A 99 -12.80 -4.68 -7.44
N ARG A 100 -13.72 -5.60 -7.15
CA ARG A 100 -13.66 -7.02 -7.52
C ARG A 100 -13.33 -7.26 -8.99
N PRO A 101 -14.00 -6.63 -9.99
CA PRO A 101 -13.68 -6.86 -11.40
C PRO A 101 -12.27 -6.41 -11.78
N HIS A 102 -11.77 -5.34 -11.15
CA HIS A 102 -10.43 -4.81 -11.38
C HIS A 102 -9.37 -5.70 -10.73
N LEU A 103 -9.61 -6.18 -9.52
CA LEU A 103 -8.72 -7.12 -8.84
C LEU A 103 -8.62 -8.42 -9.64
N GLN A 104 -9.73 -8.94 -10.17
CA GLN A 104 -9.72 -10.15 -10.99
C GLN A 104 -8.89 -9.97 -12.27
N ARG A 105 -9.05 -8.85 -12.98
CA ARG A 105 -8.25 -8.56 -14.18
C ARG A 105 -6.76 -8.42 -13.85
N ALA A 106 -6.43 -7.69 -12.79
CA ALA A 106 -5.04 -7.56 -12.35
C ALA A 106 -4.43 -8.92 -11.94
N CYS A 107 -5.18 -9.77 -11.23
CA CYS A 107 -4.75 -11.12 -10.88
C CYS A 107 -4.47 -11.97 -12.13
N ASN A 108 -5.34 -11.92 -13.15
CA ASN A 108 -5.11 -12.61 -14.42
C ASN A 108 -3.83 -12.13 -15.11
N THR A 109 -3.63 -10.81 -15.25
CA THR A 109 -2.42 -10.23 -15.85
C THR A 109 -1.16 -10.60 -15.09
N LEU A 110 -1.23 -10.61 -13.75
CA LEU A 110 -0.12 -10.94 -12.86
C LEU A 110 0.05 -12.45 -12.63
N ARG A 111 -0.77 -13.29 -13.28
CA ARG A 111 -0.77 -14.76 -13.14
C ARG A 111 -0.93 -15.23 -11.68
N VAL A 112 -1.75 -14.52 -10.92
CA VAL A 112 -2.12 -14.89 -9.55
C VAL A 112 -3.52 -15.49 -9.58
N PRO A 113 -3.76 -16.69 -9.03
CA PRO A 113 -5.11 -17.24 -8.93
C PRO A 113 -6.04 -16.29 -8.18
N PHE A 114 -7.25 -16.08 -8.70
CA PHE A 114 -8.23 -15.18 -8.09
C PHE A 114 -8.92 -15.83 -6.89
N ASP A 115 -8.17 -15.97 -5.81
CA ASP A 115 -8.58 -16.52 -4.53
C ASP A 115 -7.97 -15.67 -3.40
N ALA A 116 -8.73 -15.39 -2.33
CA ALA A 116 -8.30 -14.46 -1.29
C ALA A 116 -7.01 -14.91 -0.57
N LEU A 117 -6.81 -16.23 -0.36
CA LEU A 117 -5.58 -16.75 0.22
C LEU A 117 -4.42 -16.64 -0.76
N LYS A 118 -4.62 -17.01 -2.03
CA LYS A 118 -3.58 -16.93 -3.07
C LYS A 118 -3.13 -15.50 -3.34
N ILE A 119 -4.06 -14.55 -3.36
CA ILE A 119 -3.77 -13.11 -3.48
C ILE A 119 -2.92 -12.67 -2.29
N TRP A 120 -3.34 -12.97 -1.05
CA TRP A 120 -2.57 -12.60 0.14
C TRP A 120 -1.16 -13.21 0.17
N GLN A 121 -1.01 -14.47 -0.24
CA GLN A 121 0.31 -15.13 -0.35
C GLN A 121 1.20 -14.44 -1.39
N ALA A 122 0.65 -14.11 -2.55
CA ALA A 122 1.39 -13.47 -3.64
C ALA A 122 1.90 -12.07 -3.28
N LEU A 123 1.23 -11.35 -2.38
CA LEU A 123 1.70 -10.04 -1.90
C LEU A 123 3.11 -10.07 -1.30
N ALA A 124 3.58 -11.22 -0.81
CA ALA A 124 4.92 -11.35 -0.24
C ALA A 124 6.05 -11.20 -1.28
N SER A 125 5.74 -11.36 -2.58
CA SER A 125 6.71 -11.35 -3.68
C SER A 125 6.23 -10.60 -4.93
N ASN A 126 5.03 -10.02 -4.92
CA ASN A 126 4.48 -9.29 -6.05
C ASN A 126 4.15 -7.84 -5.66
N ASP A 127 5.12 -6.95 -5.87
CA ASP A 127 4.99 -5.54 -5.49
C ASP A 127 3.90 -4.82 -6.30
N ALA A 128 3.71 -5.19 -7.58
CA ALA A 128 2.65 -4.64 -8.42
C ALA A 128 1.26 -5.00 -7.87
N LEU A 129 1.06 -6.25 -7.44
CA LEU A 129 -0.17 -6.65 -6.77
C LEU A 129 -0.38 -5.86 -5.47
N SER A 130 0.69 -5.56 -4.72
CA SER A 130 0.59 -4.72 -3.51
C SER A 130 0.10 -3.30 -3.82
N VAL A 131 0.56 -2.68 -4.90
CA VAL A 131 0.07 -1.38 -5.36
C VAL A 131 -1.39 -1.47 -5.80
N VAL A 132 -1.74 -2.49 -6.58
CA VAL A 132 -3.11 -2.71 -7.06
C VAL A 132 -4.07 -2.84 -5.87
N CYS A 133 -3.75 -3.69 -4.90
CA CYS A 133 -4.57 -3.87 -3.70
C CYS A 133 -4.74 -2.55 -2.93
N ALA A 134 -3.65 -1.80 -2.73
CA ALA A 134 -3.70 -0.50 -2.08
C ALA A 134 -4.58 0.49 -2.85
N ARG A 135 -4.39 0.60 -4.17
CA ARG A 135 -5.19 1.51 -4.99
C ARG A 135 -6.66 1.16 -4.98
N LEU A 136 -6.99 -0.13 -5.03
CA LEU A 136 -8.37 -0.59 -5.01
C LEU A 136 -9.04 -0.35 -3.67
N LEU A 137 -8.34 -0.51 -2.54
CA LEU A 137 -8.88 -0.12 -1.23
C LEU A 137 -9.20 1.38 -1.19
N LEU A 138 -8.26 2.21 -1.66
CA LEU A 138 -8.51 3.66 -1.78
C LEU A 138 -9.62 4.00 -2.78
N TRP A 139 -9.86 3.17 -3.80
CA TRP A 139 -10.93 3.38 -4.79
C TRP A 139 -12.31 3.08 -4.22
N THR A 140 -12.39 2.23 -3.20
CA THR A 140 -13.66 1.87 -2.55
C THR A 140 -14.09 2.85 -1.47
N ASP A 141 -13.23 3.79 -1.06
CA ASP A 141 -13.62 4.91 -0.20
C ASP A 141 -14.43 5.92 -1.02
N ALA A 142 -15.58 6.34 -0.48
CA ALA A 142 -16.50 7.25 -1.16
C ALA A 142 -15.96 8.69 -1.22
N ALA A 143 -15.04 9.06 -0.33
CA ALA A 143 -14.42 10.37 -0.34
C ALA A 143 -13.42 10.49 -1.52
N PRO A 144 -13.36 11.64 -2.20
CA PRO A 144 -12.36 11.87 -3.24
C PRO A 144 -10.95 11.79 -2.66
N LEU A 145 -9.97 11.38 -3.47
CA LEU A 145 -8.57 11.40 -3.05
C LEU A 145 -8.15 12.82 -2.65
N PRO A 146 -7.45 12.98 -1.51
CA PRO A 146 -6.99 14.28 -1.02
C PRO A 146 -6.03 14.91 -2.01
N ALA A 147 -6.02 16.24 -2.06
CA ALA A 147 -5.11 16.99 -2.92
C ALA A 147 -3.64 16.73 -2.56
N LEU A 148 -2.74 16.91 -3.52
CA LEU A 148 -1.31 16.98 -3.18
C LEU A 148 -1.09 18.20 -2.28
N GLY A 149 -0.29 18.04 -1.23
CA GLY A 149 -0.11 19.05 -0.17
C GLY A 149 -1.11 18.97 0.98
N ASP A 150 -2.24 18.27 0.83
CA ASP A 150 -3.19 18.01 1.92
C ASP A 150 -2.73 16.81 2.78
N GLU A 151 -1.77 17.08 3.67
CA GLU A 151 -1.24 16.07 4.61
C GLU A 151 -2.32 15.52 5.55
N ALA A 152 -3.21 16.41 6.03
CA ALA A 152 -4.26 16.07 6.99
C ALA A 152 -5.32 15.18 6.34
N GLY A 153 -5.80 15.53 5.15
CA GLY A 153 -6.73 14.69 4.40
C GLY A 153 -6.11 13.34 4.03
N GLY A 154 -4.81 13.30 3.69
CA GLY A 154 -4.06 12.05 3.51
C GLY A 154 -4.04 11.18 4.77
N TRP A 155 -3.76 11.78 5.93
CA TRP A 155 -3.75 11.09 7.22
C TRP A 155 -5.11 10.50 7.56
N ASP A 156 -6.18 11.27 7.40
CA ASP A 156 -7.54 10.81 7.66
C ASP A 156 -7.92 9.67 6.73
N TYR A 157 -7.54 9.75 5.44
CA TYR A 157 -7.74 8.68 4.47
C TYR A 157 -7.04 7.39 4.93
N TYR A 158 -5.78 7.48 5.34
CA TYR A 158 -5.02 6.34 5.84
C TYR A 158 -5.66 5.73 7.08
N LEU A 159 -6.07 6.54 8.07
CA LEU A 159 -6.70 6.04 9.28
C LEU A 159 -8.01 5.29 8.99
N ARG A 160 -8.86 5.82 8.11
CA ARG A 160 -10.15 5.20 7.77
C ARG A 160 -9.97 3.87 7.04
N ASN A 161 -8.98 3.78 6.16
CA ASN A 161 -8.80 2.63 5.27
C ASN A 161 -7.89 1.55 5.85
N TRP A 162 -6.77 1.92 6.50
CA TRP A 162 -5.81 0.97 7.09
C TRP A 162 -6.11 0.63 8.54
N ARG A 163 -6.85 1.48 9.26
CA ARG A 163 -7.30 1.26 10.65
C ARG A 163 -6.20 0.72 11.56
N PRO A 164 -5.02 1.36 11.61
CA PRO A 164 -3.86 0.82 12.31
C PRO A 164 -4.16 0.64 13.80
N GLY A 165 -3.83 -0.54 14.34
CA GLY A 165 -4.10 -0.86 15.75
C GLY A 165 -3.41 0.09 16.74
N ALA A 166 -2.29 0.71 16.35
CA ALA A 166 -1.61 1.74 17.15
C ALA A 166 -2.44 3.02 17.32
N TYR A 167 -3.36 3.31 16.39
CA TYR A 167 -4.28 4.45 16.50
C TYR A 167 -5.46 4.12 17.42
N THR A 168 -6.11 2.97 17.20
CA THR A 168 -7.35 2.60 17.91
C THR A 168 -7.11 2.03 19.31
N ARG A 169 -6.01 1.30 19.52
CA ARG A 169 -5.68 0.60 20.77
C ARG A 169 -4.39 1.08 21.43
N GLY A 170 -3.69 2.05 20.82
CA GLY A 170 -2.42 2.57 21.33
C GLY A 170 -2.59 3.65 22.39
N THR A 171 -1.53 3.88 23.16
CA THR A 171 -1.42 5.02 24.08
C THR A 171 -1.33 6.35 23.34
N SER A 172 -1.50 7.48 24.03
CA SER A 172 -1.28 8.82 23.46
C SER A 172 0.08 8.95 22.78
N THR A 173 1.15 8.45 23.42
CA THR A 173 2.50 8.43 22.86
C THR A 173 2.57 7.60 21.57
N LYS A 174 1.96 6.41 21.52
CA LYS A 174 1.95 5.59 20.29
C LYS A 174 1.21 6.30 19.16
N ARG A 175 0.10 6.98 19.45
CA ARG A 175 -0.66 7.77 18.46
C ARG A 175 0.16 8.96 17.95
N ALA A 176 0.82 9.69 18.84
CA ALA A 176 1.70 10.81 18.47
C ALA A 176 2.87 10.35 17.59
N SER A 177 3.53 9.24 17.95
CA SER A 177 4.60 8.65 17.14
C SER A 177 4.11 8.20 15.76
N LEU A 178 2.93 7.59 15.67
CA LEU A 178 2.33 7.19 14.40
C LEU A 178 2.05 8.40 13.49
N ARG A 179 1.51 9.49 14.07
CA ARG A 179 1.23 10.75 13.37
C ARG A 179 2.52 11.45 12.92
N ALA A 180 3.56 11.48 13.75
CA ALA A 180 4.85 12.05 13.41
C ALA A 180 5.56 11.26 12.30
N LYS A 181 5.43 9.91 12.32
CA LYS A 181 5.90 9.05 11.22
C LYS A 181 5.19 9.40 9.91
N TRP A 182 3.87 9.60 9.95
CA TRP A 182 3.09 9.99 8.78
C TRP A 182 3.58 11.33 8.19
N SER A 183 3.77 12.37 9.00
CA SER A 183 4.25 13.67 8.51
C SER A 183 5.59 13.55 7.78
N ARG A 184 6.53 12.76 8.31
CA ARG A 184 7.82 12.54 7.64
C ARG A 184 7.65 11.83 6.31
N ASN A 185 6.90 10.73 6.29
CA ASN A 185 6.67 9.94 5.08
C ASN A 185 5.90 10.71 4.00
N TYR A 186 4.93 11.53 4.39
CA TYR A 186 4.19 12.38 3.46
C TYR A 186 5.13 13.39 2.81
N ARG A 187 5.99 14.06 3.59
CA ARG A 187 7.01 14.98 3.07
C ARG A 187 7.97 14.28 2.10
N THR A 188 8.43 13.08 2.44
CA THR A 188 9.28 12.26 1.57
C THR A 188 8.58 11.94 0.25
N ALA A 189 7.30 11.56 0.30
CA ALA A 189 6.51 11.30 -0.91
C ALA A 189 6.36 12.56 -1.78
N MET A 190 5.97 13.70 -1.20
CA MET A 190 5.80 14.94 -1.99
C MET A 190 7.10 15.38 -2.64
N THR A 191 8.22 15.36 -1.89
CA THR A 191 9.56 15.68 -2.43
C THR A 191 9.95 14.75 -3.59
N THR A 192 9.59 13.47 -3.50
CA THR A 192 9.84 12.49 -4.56
C THR A 192 9.07 12.82 -5.83
N LEU A 193 7.80 13.20 -5.69
CA LEU A 193 6.92 13.54 -6.82
C LEU A 193 7.35 14.86 -7.49
N ASP A 194 7.75 15.86 -6.71
CA ASP A 194 8.23 17.14 -7.24
C ASP A 194 9.51 16.99 -8.07
N ARG A 195 10.44 16.13 -7.62
CA ARG A 195 11.70 15.87 -8.32
C ARG A 195 11.53 15.05 -9.60
N GLY A 196 10.53 14.17 -9.67
CA GLY A 196 10.25 13.37 -10.86
C GLY A 196 9.38 14.07 -11.91
N SER A 197 8.90 15.28 -11.62
CA SER A 197 8.12 16.12 -12.55
C SER A 197 8.98 17.18 -13.27
N ARG A 198 10.28 17.21 -12.99
CA ARG A 198 11.31 18.02 -13.66
C ARG A 198 12.13 17.12 -14.58
#